data_AF-A0A2V7P6V9-F1
#
_entry.id   AF-A0A2V7P6V9-F1
#
_cell.length_a   1.000
_cell.length_b   1.000
_cell.length_c   1.000
_cell.angle_alpha   90.00
_cell.angle_beta   90.00
_cell.angle_gamma   90.00
#
_symmetry.space_group_name_H-M   'P 1'
#
loop_
_entity.id
_entity.type
_entity.pdbx_description
1 polymer ?
#
loop_
_entity_poly.entity_id
_entity_poly.type
_entity_poly.pdbx_seq_one_letter_code
_entity_poly.pdbx_strand_id
1 'polypeptide(L)'
;MKVVRLPAVALVAVALAFACERSDPAAPRLLANLAKTGGLLPCKPLGYDSATQRIGPAGGVLKIAKYNLVIPAGALVAAVSITAVAPSDTVNRVELRPEGLAFSRPAVLTMSYENC
;
A
#
# COMPACT_ATOMS: atom_id res chain seq x y z
N MET A 1 -4.34 27.54 74.47
CA MET A 1 -3.30 26.55 74.11
C MET A 1 -3.92 25.16 74.12
N LYS A 2 -4.04 24.50 72.96
CA LYS A 2 -4.27 23.05 72.84
C LYS A 2 -3.99 22.64 71.40
N VAL A 3 -2.82 22.04 71.20
CA VAL A 3 -2.35 21.48 69.93
C VAL A 3 -2.98 20.10 69.78
N VAL A 4 -3.75 19.88 68.71
CA VAL A 4 -4.33 18.57 68.37
C VAL A 4 -3.48 17.95 67.26
N ARG A 5 -2.96 16.75 67.55
CA ARG A 5 -2.07 15.96 66.69
C ARG A 5 -2.89 15.16 65.68
N LEU A 6 -2.53 15.22 64.40
CA LEU A 6 -3.09 14.38 63.32
C LEU A 6 -2.60 12.92 63.43
N PRO A 7 -3.44 11.90 63.22
CA PRO A 7 -3.00 10.55 62.96
C PRO A 7 -2.87 10.26 61.46
N ALA A 8 -1.76 9.61 61.10
CA ALA A 8 -1.47 9.11 59.76
C ALA A 8 -2.38 7.93 59.41
N VAL A 9 -3.07 8.00 58.27
CA VAL A 9 -3.87 6.90 57.72
C VAL A 9 -3.06 6.20 56.63
N ALA A 10 -2.80 4.91 56.86
CA ALA A 10 -2.03 4.05 55.96
C ALA A 10 -2.84 3.68 54.71
N LEU A 11 -2.26 3.90 53.53
CA LEU A 11 -2.78 3.49 52.22
C LEU A 11 -2.49 2.00 52.00
N VAL A 12 -3.53 1.16 52.00
CA VAL A 12 -3.44 -0.24 51.57
C VAL A 12 -3.78 -0.31 50.08
N ALA A 13 -2.78 -0.52 49.23
CA ALA A 13 -2.97 -0.77 47.81
C ALA A 13 -3.24 -2.26 47.58
N VAL A 14 -4.48 -2.62 47.29
CA VAL A 14 -4.87 -3.97 46.87
C VAL A 14 -4.64 -4.09 45.36
N ALA A 15 -3.60 -4.82 44.97
CA ALA A 15 -3.33 -5.15 43.56
C ALA A 15 -4.20 -6.36 43.14
N LEU A 16 -5.34 -6.10 42.50
CA LEU A 16 -6.11 -7.12 41.80
C LEU A 16 -5.44 -7.43 40.46
N ALA A 17 -4.67 -8.51 40.42
CA ALA A 17 -4.14 -9.07 39.18
C ALA A 17 -5.28 -9.70 38.39
N PHE A 18 -5.90 -8.94 37.49
CA PHE A 18 -6.75 -9.48 36.42
C PHE A 18 -5.85 -10.17 35.40
N ALA A 19 -5.65 -11.47 35.56
CA ALA A 19 -5.04 -12.30 34.52
C ALA A 19 -6.03 -12.42 33.34
N CYS A 20 -5.80 -11.65 32.27
CA CYS A 20 -6.41 -11.93 30.98
C CYS A 20 -5.75 -13.19 30.40
N GLU A 21 -6.38 -14.36 30.56
CA GLU A 21 -6.10 -15.50 29.67
C GLU A 21 -6.60 -15.12 28.27
N ARG A 22 -5.69 -14.64 27.42
CA ARG A 22 -5.92 -14.58 25.98
C ARG A 22 -5.83 -16.01 25.46
N SER A 23 -6.98 -16.66 25.32
CA SER A 23 -7.09 -17.81 24.43
C SER A 23 -6.80 -17.32 23.01
N ASP A 24 -5.57 -17.50 22.54
CA ASP A 24 -5.23 -17.26 21.13
C ASP A 24 -5.84 -18.39 20.29
N PRO A 25 -6.89 -18.14 19.48
CA PRO A 25 -7.27 -19.12 18.47
C PRO A 25 -6.09 -19.23 17.51
N ALA A 26 -5.67 -20.46 17.19
CA ALA A 26 -4.63 -20.70 16.21
C ALA A 26 -4.96 -19.92 14.93
N ALA A 27 -4.23 -18.83 14.70
CA ALA A 27 -4.44 -17.99 13.54
C ALA A 27 -4.30 -18.86 12.28
N PRO A 28 -5.10 -18.63 11.23
CA PRO A 28 -4.95 -19.33 9.96
C PRO A 28 -3.49 -19.25 9.50
N ARG A 29 -2.84 -20.40 9.30
CA ARG A 29 -1.40 -20.49 8.93
C ARG A 29 -1.03 -19.66 7.70
N LEU A 30 -1.99 -19.37 6.83
CA LEU A 30 -1.84 -18.45 5.70
C LEU A 30 -1.44 -17.04 6.11
N LEU A 31 -2.08 -16.48 7.15
CA LEU A 31 -1.75 -15.14 7.66
C LEU A 31 -0.40 -15.13 8.38
N ALA A 32 -0.09 -16.20 9.11
CA ALA A 32 1.20 -16.34 9.79
C ALA A 32 2.38 -16.49 8.82
N ASN A 33 2.18 -17.17 7.69
CA ASN A 33 3.20 -17.27 6.63
C ASN A 33 3.37 -15.94 5.88
N LEU A 34 2.27 -15.24 5.53
CA LEU A 34 2.35 -13.90 4.92
C LEU A 34 3.06 -12.90 5.85
N ALA A 35 2.77 -12.93 7.15
CA ALA A 35 3.40 -12.06 8.14
C ALA A 35 4.90 -12.35 8.32
N LYS A 36 5.36 -13.57 8.00
CA LYS A 36 6.77 -13.98 8.08
C LYS A 36 7.57 -13.66 6.82
N THR A 37 6.89 -13.47 5.68
CA THR A 37 7.48 -13.14 4.37
C THR A 37 7.18 -11.71 3.95
N GLY A 38 7.35 -10.70 4.81
CA GLY A 38 6.98 -9.29 4.55
C GLY A 38 7.63 -8.58 3.34
N GLY A 39 8.19 -9.30 2.38
CA GLY A 39 8.68 -8.81 1.10
C GLY A 39 7.61 -8.82 -0.01
N LEU A 40 7.95 -8.17 -1.13
CA LEU A 40 7.13 -8.18 -2.34
C LEU A 40 7.10 -9.59 -2.98
N LEU A 41 6.03 -9.88 -3.71
CA LEU A 41 5.91 -11.14 -4.46
C LEU A 41 7.07 -11.26 -5.46
N PRO A 42 7.92 -12.29 -5.35
CA PRO A 42 9.03 -12.49 -6.29
C PRO A 42 8.49 -12.93 -7.64
N CYS A 43 9.12 -12.45 -8.71
CA CYS A 43 8.76 -12.72 -10.09
C CYS A 43 10.02 -12.97 -10.91
N LYS A 44 9.89 -13.75 -11.99
CA LYS A 44 10.91 -13.89 -13.02
C LYS A 44 11.05 -12.55 -13.76
N PRO A 45 12.28 -12.01 -13.93
CA PRO A 45 12.50 -10.80 -14.70
C PRO A 45 12.03 -10.93 -16.15
N LEU A 46 11.34 -9.89 -16.61
CA LEU A 46 10.97 -9.69 -18.02
C LEU A 46 11.92 -8.69 -18.67
N GLY A 47 11.82 -8.50 -19.99
CA GLY A 47 12.56 -7.47 -20.70
C GLY A 47 12.12 -6.06 -20.28
N TYR A 48 13.04 -5.10 -20.32
CA TYR A 48 12.72 -3.68 -20.15
C TYR A 48 11.79 -3.21 -21.27
N ASP A 49 10.77 -2.44 -20.92
CA ASP A 49 9.96 -1.69 -21.89
C ASP A 49 9.54 -0.33 -21.35
N SER A 50 9.32 0.64 -22.22
CA SER A 50 8.89 1.99 -21.85
C SER A 50 8.14 2.66 -23.00
N ALA A 51 7.07 3.37 -22.66
CA ALA A 51 6.31 4.18 -23.61
C ALA A 51 6.00 5.56 -23.04
N THR A 52 6.03 6.58 -23.92
CA THR A 52 5.61 7.95 -23.60
C THR A 52 4.53 8.39 -24.57
N GLN A 53 3.44 8.97 -24.05
CA GLN A 53 2.36 9.51 -24.87
C GLN A 53 1.80 10.79 -24.26
N ARG A 54 1.50 11.76 -25.12
CA ARG A 54 0.79 12.97 -24.73
C ARG A 54 -0.72 12.73 -24.78
N ILE A 55 -1.38 12.70 -23.63
CA ILE A 55 -2.79 12.36 -23.48
C ILE A 55 -3.54 13.58 -22.96
N GLY A 56 -4.63 13.95 -23.64
CA GLY A 56 -5.45 15.12 -23.32
C GLY A 56 -6.84 14.76 -22.81
N PRO A 57 -7.76 15.73 -22.77
CA PRO A 57 -9.12 15.54 -22.25
C PRO A 57 -9.94 14.45 -22.95
N ALA A 58 -9.59 14.09 -24.19
CA ALA A 58 -10.20 12.97 -24.90
C ALA A 58 -9.89 11.60 -24.27
N GLY A 59 -8.91 11.52 -23.36
CA GLY A 59 -8.41 10.26 -22.82
C GLY A 59 -7.51 9.53 -23.80
N GLY A 60 -7.17 8.29 -23.48
CA GLY A 60 -6.30 7.46 -24.31
C GLY A 60 -5.91 6.17 -23.63
N VAL A 61 -5.17 5.33 -24.37
CA VAL A 61 -4.59 4.09 -23.87
C VAL A 61 -3.09 4.13 -24.13
N LEU A 62 -2.30 4.04 -23.07
CA LEU A 62 -0.85 3.90 -23.14
C LEU A 62 -0.49 2.42 -22.97
N LYS A 63 0.15 1.83 -23.97
CA LYS A 63 0.58 0.42 -23.96
C LYS A 63 2.04 0.33 -23.52
N ILE A 64 2.36 -0.60 -22.62
CA ILE A 64 3.72 -0.89 -22.16
C ILE A 64 3.85 -2.39 -22.00
N ALA A 65 4.73 -3.01 -22.76
CA ALA A 65 4.88 -4.45 -22.89
C ALA A 65 3.52 -5.12 -23.16
N LYS A 66 3.07 -5.99 -22.25
CA LYS A 66 1.75 -6.63 -22.28
C LYS A 66 0.71 -5.93 -21.40
N TYR A 67 1.03 -4.76 -20.86
CA TYR A 67 0.21 -3.99 -19.92
C TYR A 67 -0.42 -2.78 -20.61
N ASN A 68 -1.53 -2.30 -20.06
CA ASN A 68 -2.25 -1.16 -20.60
C ASN A 68 -2.65 -0.22 -19.46
N LEU A 69 -2.32 1.06 -19.61
CA LEU A 69 -2.88 2.15 -18.81
C LEU A 69 -3.99 2.82 -19.62
N VAL A 70 -5.23 2.69 -19.17
CA VAL A 70 -6.42 3.32 -19.76
C VAL A 70 -6.76 4.58 -18.97
N ILE A 71 -6.76 5.72 -19.66
CA ILE A 71 -7.15 7.03 -19.11
C ILE A 71 -8.47 7.42 -19.80
N PRO A 72 -9.60 7.44 -19.08
CA PRO A 72 -10.89 7.74 -19.71
C PRO A 72 -10.99 9.22 -20.11
N ALA A 73 -11.90 9.52 -21.04
CA ALA A 73 -12.22 10.89 -21.39
C ALA A 73 -12.64 11.70 -20.15
N GLY A 74 -12.19 12.95 -20.06
CA GLY A 74 -12.43 13.84 -18.92
C GLY A 74 -11.62 13.54 -17.66
N ALA A 75 -10.72 12.55 -17.67
CA ALA A 75 -9.80 12.31 -16.54
C ALA A 75 -8.73 13.39 -16.40
N LEU A 76 -8.36 14.04 -17.52
CA LEU A 76 -7.39 15.13 -17.58
C LEU A 76 -8.07 16.39 -18.10
N VAL A 77 -7.74 17.54 -17.50
CA VAL A 77 -8.25 18.86 -17.93
C VAL A 77 -7.39 19.49 -19.02
N ALA A 78 -6.14 19.05 -19.16
CA ALA A 78 -5.18 19.50 -20.16
C ALA A 78 -4.34 18.32 -20.65
N ALA A 79 -3.64 18.51 -21.77
CA ALA A 79 -2.75 17.49 -22.29
C ALA A 79 -1.49 17.34 -21.45
N VAL A 80 -1.22 16.13 -20.97
CA VAL A 80 -0.05 15.76 -20.16
C VAL A 80 0.76 14.71 -20.90
N SER A 81 2.08 14.87 -20.91
CA SER A 81 3.00 13.82 -21.38
C SER A 81 3.17 12.79 -20.27
N ILE A 82 2.67 11.58 -20.50
CA ILE A 82 2.69 10.49 -19.53
C ILE A 82 3.70 9.44 -20.03
N THR A 83 4.60 9.03 -19.15
CA THR A 83 5.59 7.98 -19.41
C THR A 83 5.31 6.81 -18.48
N ALA A 84 5.43 5.59 -18.99
CA ALA A 84 5.28 4.38 -18.22
C ALA A 84 6.43 3.43 -18.55
N VAL A 85 7.13 2.96 -17.51
CA VAL A 85 8.33 2.14 -17.60
C VAL A 85 8.10 0.81 -16.90
N ALA A 86 8.29 -0.30 -17.60
CA ALA A 86 8.33 -1.64 -17.05
C ALA A 86 9.79 -2.10 -17.00
N PRO A 87 10.48 -1.95 -15.84
CA PRO A 87 11.88 -2.34 -15.73
C PRO A 87 12.05 -3.86 -15.70
N SER A 88 13.24 -4.32 -16.07
CA SER A 88 13.64 -5.70 -15.81
C SER A 88 14.01 -5.84 -14.34
N ASP A 89 13.17 -6.50 -13.55
CA ASP A 89 13.37 -6.67 -12.12
C ASP A 89 12.75 -7.98 -11.60
N THR A 90 13.05 -8.31 -10.36
CA THR A 90 12.59 -9.45 -9.56
C THR A 90 11.17 -9.28 -9.01
N VAL A 91 10.49 -8.18 -9.31
CA VAL A 91 9.10 -7.91 -8.95
C VAL A 91 8.35 -7.33 -10.15
N ASN A 92 7.04 -7.56 -10.22
CA ASN A 92 6.23 -6.99 -11.29
C ASN A 92 5.78 -5.56 -10.93
N ARG A 93 6.42 -4.54 -11.53
CA ARG A 93 6.07 -3.12 -11.34
C ARG A 93 6.03 -2.36 -12.66
N VAL A 94 5.30 -1.24 -12.65
CA VAL A 94 5.34 -0.20 -13.68
C VAL A 94 5.57 1.14 -12.97
N GLU A 95 6.57 1.88 -13.42
CA GLU A 95 6.85 3.24 -12.94
C GLU A 95 6.14 4.24 -13.86
N LEU A 96 5.24 5.05 -13.28
CA LEU A 96 4.47 6.05 -14.01
C LEU A 96 5.00 7.46 -13.73
N ARG A 97 5.12 8.26 -14.79
CA ARG A 97 5.51 9.68 -14.71
C ARG A 97 4.52 10.55 -15.50
N PRO A 98 4.29 11.81 -15.08
CA PRO A 98 4.88 12.44 -13.89
C PRO A 98 4.24 11.92 -12.60
N GLU A 99 5.05 11.77 -11.56
CA GLU A 99 4.58 11.49 -10.20
C GLU A 99 3.63 12.59 -9.70
N GLY A 100 2.65 12.22 -8.87
CA GLY A 100 1.68 13.16 -8.31
C GLY A 100 0.60 13.64 -9.29
N LEU A 101 0.58 13.16 -10.54
CA LEU A 101 -0.53 13.43 -11.46
C LEU A 101 -1.84 12.86 -10.91
N ALA A 102 -2.79 13.75 -10.61
CA ALA A 102 -4.13 13.38 -10.19
C ALA A 102 -5.08 13.35 -11.39
N PHE A 103 -5.94 12.33 -11.43
CA PHE A 103 -6.98 12.19 -12.44
C PHE A 103 -8.35 12.54 -11.85
N SER A 104 -9.14 13.34 -12.55
CA SER A 104 -10.52 13.67 -12.14
C SER A 104 -11.47 12.48 -12.26
N ARG A 105 -11.05 11.43 -12.95
CA ARG A 105 -11.76 10.14 -13.11
C ARG A 105 -10.75 9.01 -12.97
N PRO A 106 -11.14 7.83 -12.44
CA PRO A 106 -10.21 6.72 -12.26
C PRO A 106 -9.57 6.28 -13.58
N ALA A 107 -8.24 6.28 -13.63
CA ALA A 107 -7.47 5.59 -14.66
C ALA A 107 -7.22 4.13 -14.23
N VAL A 108 -7.08 3.22 -15.19
CA VAL A 108 -6.96 1.78 -14.91
C VAL A 108 -5.68 1.26 -15.54
N LEU A 109 -4.79 0.69 -14.71
CA LEU A 109 -3.62 -0.06 -15.17
C LEU A 109 -3.91 -1.56 -15.06
N THR A 110 -3.90 -2.26 -16.19
CA THR A 110 -4.05 -3.72 -16.23
C THR A 110 -2.69 -4.37 -16.41
N MET A 111 -2.30 -5.22 -15.45
CA MET A 111 -1.04 -5.95 -15.44
C MET A 111 -1.28 -7.46 -15.44
N SER A 112 -0.40 -8.19 -16.12
CA SER A 112 -0.35 -9.66 -16.05
C SER A 112 0.70 -10.07 -15.03
N TYR A 113 0.36 -11.04 -14.17
CA TYR A 113 1.26 -11.60 -13.16
C TYR A 113 1.77 -13.00 -13.49
N GLU A 114 1.61 -13.50 -14.72
CA GLU A 114 2.09 -14.83 -15.14
C GLU A 114 3.61 -15.08 -14.97
N ASN A 115 4.40 -14.03 -14.76
CA ASN A 115 5.82 -14.14 -14.46
C ASN A 115 6.11 -14.30 -12.96
N CYS A 116 5.08 -14.34 -12.13
CA CYS A 116 5.08 -14.61 -10.70
C CYS A 116 4.18 -15.85 -10.46
#